data_AF-A0A254QH12-F1
#
_entry.id   AF-A0A254QH12-F1
#
_cell.length_a   1.000
_cell.length_b   1.000
_cell.length_c   1.000
_cell.angle_alpha   90.00
_cell.angle_beta   90.00
_cell.angle_gamma   90.00
#
_symmetry.space_group_name_H-M   'P 1'
#
loop_
_entity.id
_entity.type
_entity.pdbx_description
1 polymer ?
#
loop_
_entity_poly.entity_id
_entity_poly.type
_entity_poly.pdbx_seq_one_letter_code
_entity_poly.pdbx_strand_id
1 'polypeptide(L)'
;MAIGFIDLVSTAVLHSQGKIVELNPLMRVFITQSEWLFAFVKGLTIGIAWATMAWYAKQNKDFVNKACTVGSAMYVLIWCTWFFGAA
;
A
#
# COMPACT_ATOMS: atom_id res chain seq x y z
N MET A 1 -3.69 -2.12 8.06
CA MET A 1 -3.79 -3.35 7.24
C MET A 1 -5.05 -3.38 6.39
N ALA A 2 -6.26 -3.18 6.96
CA ALA A 2 -7.50 -3.13 6.16
C ALA A 2 -7.43 -2.14 4.99
N ILE A 3 -6.88 -0.94 5.21
CA ILE A 3 -6.69 0.08 4.17
C ILE A 3 -5.86 -0.46 2.99
N GLY A 4 -4.78 -1.18 3.25
CA GLY A 4 -3.91 -1.75 2.20
C GLY A 4 -4.58 -2.88 1.41
N PHE A 5 -5.44 -3.67 2.05
CA PHE A 5 -6.23 -4.70 1.35
C PHE A 5 -7.33 -4.08 0.48
N ILE A 6 -8.03 -3.06 1.00
CA ILE A 6 -9.04 -2.32 0.25
C ILE A 6 -8.39 -1.61 -0.95
N ASP A 7 -7.24 -0.97 -0.73
CA ASP A 7 -6.43 -0.36 -1.77
C ASP A 7 -6.07 -1.39 -2.85
N LEU A 8 -5.51 -2.54 -2.47
CA LEU A 8 -5.15 -3.61 -3.41
C LEU A 8 -6.33 -4.09 -4.28
N VAL A 9 -7.48 -4.38 -3.68
CA VAL A 9 -8.66 -4.84 -4.42
C VAL A 9 -9.22 -3.72 -5.30
N SER A 10 -9.34 -2.51 -4.77
CA SER A 10 -9.84 -1.37 -5.53
C SER A 10 -8.93 -0.99 -6.70
N THR A 11 -7.60 -1.04 -6.53
CA THR A 11 -6.65 -0.79 -7.60
C THR A 11 -6.76 -1.85 -8.70
N ALA A 12 -6.81 -3.14 -8.35
CA ALA A 12 -6.91 -4.21 -9.33
C ALA A 12 -8.22 -4.13 -10.15
N VAL A 13 -9.35 -3.83 -9.49
CA VAL A 13 -10.65 -3.71 -10.15
C VAL A 13 -10.75 -2.45 -10.99
N LEU A 14 -10.28 -1.30 -10.50
CA LEU A 14 -10.34 -0.04 -11.24
C LEU A 14 -9.36 -0.02 -12.41
N HIS A 15 -8.20 -0.67 -12.28
CA HIS A 15 -7.23 -0.81 -13.37
C HIS A 15 -7.75 -1.73 -14.47
N SER A 16 -8.38 -2.86 -14.13
CA SER A 16 -8.98 -3.74 -15.14
C SER A 16 -10.13 -3.07 -15.92
N GLN A 17 -10.75 -2.05 -15.34
CA GLN A 17 -11.74 -1.18 -15.99
C GLN A 17 -11.13 0.00 -16.77
N GLY A 18 -9.79 0.15 -16.79
CA GLY A 18 -9.09 1.25 -17.45
C GLY A 18 -9.31 2.63 -16.82
N LYS A 19 -9.79 2.70 -15.57
CA LYS A 19 -10.18 3.96 -14.91
C LYS A 19 -9.04 4.63 -14.15
N ILE A 20 -7.96 3.90 -13.87
CA ILE A 20 -6.81 4.40 -13.11
C ILE A 20 -5.50 3.95 -13.74
N VAL A 21 -4.45 4.73 -13.51
CA VAL A 21 -3.07 4.40 -13.90
C VAL A 21 -2.22 4.35 -12.65
N GLU A 22 -1.38 3.33 -12.55
CA GLU A 22 -0.56 3.15 -11.36
C GLU A 22 0.62 4.14 -11.38
N LEU A 23 0.60 5.06 -10.42
CA LEU A 23 1.56 6.16 -10.28
C LEU A 23 2.91 5.70 -9.73
N ASN A 24 2.95 4.58 -9.01
CA ASN A 24 4.18 4.03 -8.46
C ASN A 24 4.98 3.34 -9.58
N PRO A 25 6.15 3.87 -10.01
CA PRO A 25 6.89 3.34 -11.15
C PRO A 25 7.38 1.91 -10.94
N LEU A 26 7.62 1.48 -9.69
CA LEU A 26 7.98 0.09 -9.37
C LEU A 26 6.78 -0.84 -9.53
N MET A 27 5.59 -0.40 -9.08
CA MET A 27 4.37 -1.22 -9.14
C MET A 27 3.72 -1.22 -10.52
N ARG A 28 3.98 -0.17 -11.31
CA ARG A 28 3.49 -0.03 -12.69
C ARG A 28 3.95 -1.19 -13.58
N VAL A 29 5.18 -1.67 -13.41
CA VAL A 29 5.70 -2.82 -14.20
C VAL A 29 4.82 -4.06 -14.00
N PHE A 30 4.43 -4.33 -12.76
CA PHE A 30 3.62 -5.50 -12.42
C PHE A 30 2.18 -5.37 -12.91
N ILE A 31 1.55 -4.20 -12.73
CA ILE A 31 0.15 -4.00 -13.15
C ILE A 31 -0.02 -4.00 -14.67
N THR A 32 1.00 -3.56 -15.42
CA THR A 32 0.98 -3.59 -16.90
C THR A 32 1.15 -4.99 -17.49
N GLN A 33 1.74 -5.93 -16.73
CA GLN A 33 1.87 -7.32 -17.15
C GLN A 33 0.64 -8.14 -16.76
N SER A 34 0.19 -8.00 -15.51
CA SER A 34 -1.00 -8.68 -15.01
C SER A 34 -1.49 -8.07 -13.70
N GLU A 35 -2.78 -7.78 -13.60
CA GLU A 35 -3.41 -7.32 -12.36
C GLU A 35 -3.30 -8.36 -11.24
N TRP A 36 -3.31 -9.65 -11.60
CA TRP A 36 -3.11 -10.74 -10.65
C TRP A 36 -1.68 -10.79 -10.10
N LEU A 37 -0.67 -10.54 -10.95
CA LEU A 37 0.71 -10.44 -10.51
C LEU A 37 0.90 -9.23 -9.58
N PHE A 38 0.32 -8.09 -9.93
CA PHE A 38 0.30 -6.91 -9.07
C PHE A 38 -0.36 -7.19 -7.73
N ALA A 39 -1.56 -7.77 -7.73
CA ALA A 39 -2.29 -8.12 -6.50
C ALA A 39 -1.49 -9.12 -5.65
N PHE A 40 -0.84 -10.10 -6.27
CA PHE A 40 -0.01 -11.07 -5.55
C PHE A 40 1.23 -10.42 -4.92
N VAL A 41 2.01 -9.64 -5.68
CA VAL A 41 3.23 -8.98 -5.19
C VAL A 41 2.89 -7.96 -4.10
N LYS A 42 1.83 -7.16 -4.30
CA LYS A 42 1.33 -6.20 -3.31
C LYS A 42 0.79 -6.89 -2.05
N GLY A 43 0.08 -8.00 -2.22
CA GLY A 43 -0.42 -8.81 -1.11
C GLY A 43 0.71 -9.44 -0.30
N LEU A 44 1.74 -9.95 -0.99
CA LEU A 44 2.91 -10.57 -0.37
C LEU A 44 3.76 -9.55 0.39
N THR A 45 3.92 -8.34 -0.14
CA THR A 45 4.61 -7.24 0.58
C THR A 45 3.83 -6.80 1.82
N ILE A 46 2.50 -6.69 1.75
CA ILE A 46 1.65 -6.41 2.93
C ILE A 46 1.77 -7.54 3.96
N GLY A 47 1.75 -8.80 3.51
CA GLY A 47 1.88 -9.98 4.36
C GLY A 47 3.23 -10.04 5.08
N ILE A 48 4.33 -9.81 4.36
CA ILE A 48 5.67 -9.74 4.95
C ILE A 48 5.75 -8.58 5.95
N ALA A 49 5.30 -7.38 5.57
CA ALA A 49 5.32 -6.23 6.47
C ALA A 49 4.54 -6.51 7.77
N TRP A 50 3.37 -7.16 7.66
CA TRP A 50 2.59 -7.60 8.82
C TRP A 50 3.36 -8.61 9.67
N ALA A 51 3.94 -9.65 9.06
CA ALA A 51 4.69 -10.68 9.77
C ALA A 51 5.90 -10.10 10.49
N THR A 52 6.66 -9.21 9.85
CA THR A 52 7.81 -8.51 10.43
C THR A 52 7.38 -7.65 11.62
N MET A 53 6.30 -6.88 11.49
CA MET A 53 5.77 -6.07 12.59
C MET A 53 5.23 -6.93 13.74
N ALA A 54 4.52 -8.02 13.45
CA ALA A 54 4.00 -8.93 14.46
C ALA A 54 5.12 -9.66 15.21
N TRP A 55 6.19 -10.03 14.50
CA TRP A 55 7.39 -10.61 15.10
C TRP A 55 8.13 -9.59 15.97
N TYR A 56 8.37 -8.39 15.47
CA TYR A 56 9.11 -7.35 16.20
C TYR A 56 8.29 -6.73 17.34
N ALA A 57 6.96 -6.77 17.28
CA ALA A 57 6.08 -6.32 18.36
C ALA A 57 6.28 -7.12 19.65
N LYS A 58 6.82 -8.35 19.57
CA LYS A 58 7.21 -9.14 20.75
C LYS A 58 8.46 -8.57 21.46
N GLN A 59 9.32 -7.85 20.75
CA GLN A 59 10.52 -7.21 21.31
C GLN A 59 10.24 -5.78 21.73
N ASN A 60 9.56 -4.99 20.89
CA ASN A 60 9.25 -3.59 21.19
C ASN A 60 7.93 -3.15 20.53
N LYS A 61 6.84 -3.28 21.28
CA LYS A 61 5.49 -2.92 20.82
C LYS A 61 5.33 -1.42 20.57
N ASP A 62 5.96 -0.58 21.39
CA ASP A 62 5.86 0.88 21.26
C ASP A 62 6.53 1.38 19.98
N PHE A 63 7.66 0.79 19.59
CA PHE A 63 8.30 1.08 18.32
C PHE A 63 7.37 0.76 17.14
N VAL A 64 6.76 -0.43 17.14
CA VAL A 64 5.84 -0.84 16.06
C VAL A 64 4.63 0.10 15.98
N ASN A 65 4.05 0.49 17.12
CA ASN A 65 2.93 1.44 17.15
C ASN A 65 3.33 2.83 16.61
N LYS A 66 4.50 3.35 17.01
CA LYS A 66 5.02 4.62 16.49
C LYS A 66 5.29 4.53 14.99
N ALA A 67 5.93 3.47 14.53
CA ALA A 67 6.21 3.25 13.11
C ALA A 67 4.92 3.17 12.27
N CYS A 68 3.90 2.44 12.75
CA CYS A 68 2.59 2.39 12.12
C CYS A 68 1.92 3.77 12.08
N THR A 69 1.94 4.52 13.18
CA THR A 69 1.30 5.84 13.26
C THR A 69 1.98 6.85 12.34
N VAL A 70 3.32 6.89 12.34
CA VAL A 70 4.10 7.75 11.45
C VAL A 70 3.89 7.33 9.99
N GLY A 71 3.92 6.03 9.69
CA GLY A 71 3.67 5.52 8.34
C GLY A 71 2.28 5.89 7.83
N SER A 72 1.24 5.76 8.65
CA SER A 72 -0.12 6.19 8.33
C SER A 72 -0.23 7.70 8.15
N ALA A 73 0.40 8.51 9.02
CA ALA A 73 0.42 9.95 8.90
C ALA A 73 1.11 10.42 7.61
N MET A 74 2.25 9.81 7.27
CA MET A 74 2.97 10.10 6.02
C MET A 74 2.14 9.71 4.80
N TYR A 75 1.44 8.56 4.83
CA TYR A 75 0.55 8.16 3.73
C TYR A 75 -0.56 9.17 3.51
N VAL A 76 -1.25 9.60 4.59
CA VAL A 76 -2.29 10.64 4.51
C VAL A 76 -1.70 11.96 4.02
N LEU A 77 -0.55 12.38 4.53
CA LEU A 77 0.11 13.62 4.12
C LEU A 77 0.44 13.63 2.63
N ILE A 78 1.03 12.55 2.10
CA ILE A 78 1.36 12.42 0.67
C ILE A 78 0.08 12.51 -0.18
N TRP A 79 -0.99 11.85 0.25
CA TRP A 79 -2.28 11.92 -0.46
C TRP A 79 -2.89 13.31 -0.40
N CYS A 80 -2.87 13.96 0.77
CA CYS A 80 -3.38 15.32 0.92
C CYS A 80 -2.57 16.32 0.09
N THR A 81 -1.24 16.26 0.13
CA THR A 81 -0.39 17.17 -0.67
C THR A 81 -0.59 16.94 -2.16
N TRP A 82 -0.78 15.71 -2.61
CA TRP A 82 -1.07 15.42 -4.01
C TRP A 82 -2.47 15.92 -4.41
N PHE A 83 -3.50 15.66 -3.61
CA PHE A 83 -4.88 16.04 -3.92
C PHE A 83 -5.09 17.56 -3.89
N PHE A 84 -4.57 18.24 -2.87
CA PHE A 84 -4.68 19.71 -2.75
C PHE A 84 -3.63 20.46 -3.58
N GLY A 85 -2.48 19.84 -3.89
CA GLY A 85 -1.47 20.43 -4.77
C GLY A 85 -1.76 20.25 -6.26
N ALA A 86 -2.68 19.36 -6.62
CA ALA A 86 -3.20 19.19 -7.99
C ALA A 86 -4.47 20.02 -8.27
N ALA A 87 -4.93 20.80 -7.30
CA ALA A 87 -6.07 21.71 -7.41
C ALA A 87 -5.67 23.10 -7.90
#